data_AF-E2AZ27-F1
#
_entry.id   AF-E2AZ27-F1
#
_cell.length_a   1.000
_cell.length_b   1.000
_cell.length_c   1.000
_cell.angle_alpha   90.00
_cell.angle_beta   90.00
_cell.angle_gamma   90.00
#
_symmetry.space_group_name_H-M   'P 1'
#
loop_
_entity.id
_entity.type
_entity.pdbx_description
1 polymer ?
#
loop_
_entity_poly.entity_id
_entity_poly.type
_entity_poly.pdbx_seq_one_letter_code
_entity_poly.pdbx_strand_id
1 'polypeptide(L)'
;QDLQKTLDDAKEGFIYFSLGSNVRGEYLSDERRNMFLKTFEKLSYIVLWKFESDLPNKPNNVIIRNWLPQHAVLAHPNIRLFIYQGGLQSTEETIENGV
;
A
#
# COMPACT_ATOMS: atom_id res chain seq x y z
N GLN A 1 -10.61 0.14 -12.96
CA GLN A 1 -11.46 0.28 -11.76
C GLN A 1 -11.08 1.58 -11.08
N ASP A 2 -12.09 2.35 -10.69
CA ASP A 2 -11.89 3.57 -9.93
C ASP A 2 -11.35 3.22 -8.53
N LEU A 3 -10.08 3.54 -8.29
CA LEU A 3 -9.40 3.28 -7.03
C LEU A 3 -10.08 4.03 -5.89
N GLN A 4 -10.49 5.28 -6.14
CA GLN A 4 -11.11 6.13 -5.14
C GLN A 4 -12.36 5.47 -4.56
N LYS A 5 -13.30 5.07 -5.43
CA LYS A 5 -14.49 4.33 -5.00
C LYS A 5 -14.17 3.09 -4.17
N THR A 6 -13.13 2.36 -4.54
CA THR A 6 -12.74 1.13 -3.81
C THR A 6 -12.25 1.45 -2.39
N LEU A 7 -11.52 2.55 -2.22
CA LEU A 7 -11.04 3.01 -0.91
C LEU A 7 -12.15 3.68 -0.08
N ASP A 8 -13.06 4.41 -0.73
CA ASP A 8 -14.26 4.98 -0.12
C ASP A 8 -15.18 3.89 0.45
N ASP A 9 -15.38 2.81 -0.31
CA ASP A 9 -16.23 1.66 0.08
C ASP A 9 -15.55 0.69 1.08
N ALA A 10 -14.27 0.90 1.41
CA ALA A 10 -13.49 0.03 2.29
C ALA A 10 -13.92 0.20 3.76
N LYS A 11 -14.96 -0.52 4.20
CA LYS A 11 -15.56 -0.41 5.55
C LYS A 11 -14.58 -0.65 6.70
N GLU A 12 -13.72 -1.66 6.57
CA GLU A 12 -12.65 -1.93 7.55
C GLU A 12 -11.50 -0.93 7.40
N GLY A 13 -11.44 -0.20 6.29
CA GLY A 13 -10.35 0.68 5.90
C GLY A 13 -9.32 -0.01 5.01
N PHE A 14 -8.22 0.68 4.77
CA PHE A 14 -7.13 0.15 3.95
C PHE A 14 -5.76 0.45 4.55
N ILE A 15 -4.81 -0.40 4.16
CA ILE A 15 -3.38 -0.28 4.45
C ILE A 15 -2.70 0.24 3.19
N TYR A 16 -1.88 1.27 3.33
CA TYR A 16 -1.00 1.71 2.25
C TYR A 16 0.39 1.11 2.46
N PHE A 17 0.95 0.48 1.42
CA PHE A 17 2.30 -0.07 1.43
C PHE A 17 3.13 0.52 0.30
N SER A 18 4.18 1.26 0.64
CA SER A 18 5.09 1.90 -0.32
C SER A 18 6.51 1.90 0.23
N LEU A 19 7.46 1.37 -0.54
CA LEU A 19 8.89 1.38 -0.20
C LEU A 19 9.63 2.56 -0.88
N GLY A 20 8.89 3.57 -1.35
CA GLY A 20 9.42 4.76 -2.00
C GLY A 20 9.83 4.52 -3.44
N SER A 21 10.69 5.39 -3.97
CA SER A 21 11.21 5.33 -5.34
C SER A 21 12.51 4.51 -5.44
N ASN A 22 13.30 4.46 -4.37
CA ASN A 22 14.65 3.91 -4.38
C ASN A 22 14.66 2.41 -4.07
N VAL A 23 13.80 1.95 -3.16
CA VAL A 23 13.58 0.53 -2.91
C VAL A 23 12.43 0.09 -3.79
N ARG A 24 12.77 -0.26 -5.04
CA ARG A 24 11.78 -0.83 -5.96
C ARG A 24 11.32 -2.18 -5.43
N GLY A 25 10.03 -2.45 -5.51
CA GLY A 25 9.46 -3.71 -5.02
C GLY A 25 10.00 -4.93 -5.76
N GLU A 26 10.46 -4.75 -7.00
CA GLU A 26 11.15 -5.77 -7.79
C GLU A 26 12.44 -6.29 -7.14
N TYR A 27 13.08 -5.49 -6.27
CA TYR A 27 14.28 -5.90 -5.52
C TYR A 27 13.96 -6.76 -4.30
N LEU A 28 12.68 -6.87 -3.92
CA LEU A 28 12.28 -7.87 -2.93
C LEU A 28 12.41 -9.25 -3.56
N SER A 29 13.13 -10.15 -2.88
CA SER A 29 13.16 -11.56 -3.23
C SER A 29 11.75 -12.13 -3.28
N ASP A 30 11.54 -13.14 -4.13
CA ASP A 30 10.24 -13.82 -4.25
C ASP A 30 9.76 -14.36 -2.91
N GLU A 31 10.68 -14.83 -2.06
CA GLU A 31 10.38 -15.26 -0.69
C GLU A 31 9.73 -14.13 0.14
N ARG A 32 10.34 -12.94 0.17
CA ARG A 32 9.81 -11.79 0.93
C ARG A 32 8.50 -11.31 0.35
N ARG A 33 8.40 -11.24 -0.98
CA ARG A 33 7.17 -10.87 -1.69
C ARG A 33 6.02 -11.83 -1.35
N ASN A 34 6.28 -13.14 -1.41
CA ASN A 34 5.30 -14.16 -1.06
C ASN A 34 4.93 -14.14 0.42
N MET A 35 5.88 -13.83 1.31
CA MET A 35 5.59 -13.64 2.74
C MET A 35 4.62 -12.47 2.94
N PHE A 36 4.85 -11.31 2.31
CA PHE A 36 3.92 -10.18 2.38
C PHE A 36 2.54 -10.55 1.83
N LEU A 37 2.46 -11.17 0.65
CA LEU A 37 1.18 -11.57 0.05
C LEU A 37 0.39 -12.52 0.95
N LYS A 38 1.03 -13.57 1.46
CA LYS A 38 0.39 -14.53 2.40
C LYS A 38 -0.05 -13.88 3.71
N THR A 39 0.64 -12.81 4.12
CA THR A 39 0.28 -12.06 5.32
C THR A 39 -0.93 -11.17 5.03
N PHE A 40 -0.87 -10.40 3.94
CA PHE A 40 -1.95 -9.50 3.52
C PHE A 40 -3.24 -10.25 3.19
N GLU A 41 -3.17 -11.44 2.60
CA GLU A 41 -4.34 -12.28 2.31
C GLU A 41 -5.21 -12.58 3.54
N LYS A 42 -4.59 -12.64 4.72
CA LYS A 42 -5.28 -12.95 5.98
C LYS A 42 -5.93 -11.73 6.64
N LEU A 43 -5.68 -10.53 6.11
CA LEU A 43 -6.21 -9.28 6.66
C LEU A 43 -7.59 -8.97 6.05
N SER A 44 -8.49 -8.43 6.87
CA SER A 44 -9.79 -7.93 6.39
C SER A 44 -9.70 -6.59 5.64
N TYR A 45 -8.55 -5.91 5.73
CA TYR A 45 -8.29 -4.64 5.07
C TYR A 45 -7.96 -4.82 3.59
N ILE A 46 -8.29 -3.80 2.79
CA ILE A 46 -7.69 -3.63 1.47
C ILE A 46 -6.22 -3.23 1.66
N VAL A 47 -5.32 -3.80 0.89
CA VAL A 47 -3.90 -3.40 0.87
C VAL A 47 -3.60 -2.73 -0.46
N LEU A 48 -3.41 -1.42 -0.43
CA LEU A 48 -2.94 -0.64 -1.57
C LEU A 48 -1.41 -0.68 -1.59
N TRP A 49 -0.85 -1.46 -2.51
CA TRP A 49 0.59 -1.64 -2.65
C TRP A 49 1.12 -0.88 -3.86
N LYS A 50 1.97 0.13 -3.60
CA LYS A 50 2.79 0.77 -4.64
C LYS A 50 3.89 -0.20 -5.09
N PHE A 51 3.79 -0.72 -6.30
CA PHE A 51 4.71 -1.73 -6.85
C PHE A 51 4.84 -1.57 -8.38
N GLU A 52 6.07 -1.58 -8.89
CA GLU A 52 6.39 -1.13 -10.25
C GLU A 52 6.06 -2.13 -11.37
N SER A 53 5.76 -3.38 -11.03
CA SER A 53 5.51 -4.47 -11.98
C SER A 53 4.26 -5.27 -11.62
N ASP A 54 3.89 -6.19 -12.50
CA ASP A 54 2.80 -7.11 -12.21
C ASP A 54 3.23 -8.12 -11.14
N LEU A 55 2.29 -8.41 -10.24
CA LEU A 55 2.48 -9.37 -9.16
C LEU A 55 1.54 -10.56 -9.40
N PRO A 56 2.05 -11.64 -10.00
CA PRO A 56 1.24 -12.82 -10.25
C PRO A 56 0.74 -13.40 -8.93
N ASN A 57 -0.47 -13.97 -8.93
CA ASN A 57 -1.10 -14.59 -7.76
C ASN A 57 -1.31 -13.66 -6.56
N LYS A 58 -1.46 -12.35 -6.78
CA LYS A 58 -1.82 -11.44 -5.69
C LYS A 58 -3.22 -11.80 -5.13
N PRO A 59 -3.42 -11.72 -3.81
CA PRO A 59 -4.75 -11.87 -3.20
C PRO A 59 -5.77 -10.84 -3.69
N ASN A 60 -7.05 -11.15 -3.53
CA ASN A 60 -8.15 -10.26 -3.95
C ASN A 60 -8.15 -8.92 -3.22
N ASN A 61 -7.74 -8.90 -1.94
CA ASN A 61 -7.68 -7.68 -1.15
C ASN A 61 -6.41 -6.84 -1.40
N VAL A 62 -5.48 -7.30 -2.25
CA VAL A 62 -4.27 -6.55 -2.60
C VAL A 62 -4.48 -5.82 -3.94
N ILE A 63 -4.37 -4.50 -3.94
CA ILE A 63 -4.46 -3.65 -5.12
C ILE A 63 -3.08 -3.09 -5.42
N ILE A 64 -2.64 -3.23 -6.68
CA ILE A 64 -1.32 -2.78 -7.10
C ILE A 64 -1.42 -1.57 -8.00
N ARG A 65 -0.55 -0.59 -7.76
CA ARG A 65 -0.35 0.57 -8.64
C ARG A 65 1.15 0.87 -8.73
N ASN A 66 1.63 1.17 -9.93
CA ASN A 66 3.02 1.57 -10.15
C ASN A 66 3.31 2.97 -9.59
N TRP A 67 2.30 3.84 -9.57
CA TRP A 67 2.37 5.20 -9.08
C TRP A 67 1.05 5.60 -8.42
N LEU A 68 1.16 6.41 -7.36
CA LEU A 68 0.04 6.93 -6.58
C LEU A 68 0.37 8.35 -6.10
N PRO A 69 -0.63 9.24 -5.97
CA PRO A 69 -0.47 10.52 -5.30
C PRO A 69 -0.42 10.29 -3.78
N GLN A 70 0.78 10.00 -3.23
CA GLN A 70 0.98 9.57 -1.84
C GLN A 70 0.28 10.47 -0.82
N HIS A 71 0.46 11.79 -0.91
CA HIS A 71 -0.20 12.75 -0.03
C HIS A 71 -1.74 12.59 -0.02
N ALA A 72 -2.37 12.38 -1.18
CA ALA A 72 -3.81 12.17 -1.26
C ALA A 72 -4.25 10.81 -0.69
N VAL A 73 -3.41 9.78 -0.82
CA VAL A 73 -3.66 8.46 -0.21
C VAL A 73 -3.56 8.56 1.32
N LEU A 74 -2.55 9.26 1.84
CA LEU A 74 -2.35 9.45 3.27
C LEU A 74 -3.44 10.34 3.90
N ALA A 75 -3.97 11.31 3.15
CA ALA A 75 -5.10 12.15 3.59
C ALA A 75 -6.47 11.44 3.56
N HIS A 76 -6.54 10.20 3.09
CA HIS A 76 -7.82 9.51 2.90
C HIS A 76 -8.41 9.02 4.25
N PRO A 77 -9.69 9.31 4.58
CA PRO A 77 -10.26 9.03 5.90
C PRO A 77 -10.30 7.54 6.31
N ASN A 78 -10.34 6.65 5.31
CA ASN A 78 -10.32 5.20 5.51
C ASN A 78 -8.93 4.57 5.62
N ILE A 79 -7.84 5.35 5.57
CA ILE A 79 -6.51 4.80 5.84
C ILE A 79 -6.41 4.36 7.31
N ARG A 80 -5.72 3.24 7.54
CA ARG A 80 -5.54 2.67 8.88
C ARG A 80 -4.08 2.43 9.25
N LEU A 81 -3.23 2.27 8.25
CA LEU A 81 -1.81 2.00 8.45
C LEU A 81 -1.05 2.38 7.18
N PHE A 82 0.12 3.00 7.38
CA PHE A 82 1.12 3.16 6.34
C PHE A 82 2.37 2.34 6.66
N ILE A 83 2.69 1.38 5.79
CA ILE A 83 3.93 0.59 5.86
C ILE A 83 4.91 1.21 4.87
N TYR A 84 6.08 1.63 5.37
CA TYR A 84 7.05 2.36 4.57
C TYR A 84 8.50 2.11 5.01
N GLN A 85 9.45 2.52 4.17
CA GLN A 85 10.89 2.29 4.35
C GLN A 85 11.59 3.27 5.31
N GLY A 86 10.84 4.17 5.97
CA GLY A 86 11.43 5.18 6.87
C GLY A 86 12.04 6.40 6.17
N GLY A 87 11.65 6.70 4.93
CA GLY A 87 12.15 7.88 4.21
C GLY A 87 11.61 9.19 4.78
N LEU A 88 12.46 10.23 4.88
CA LEU A 88 12.14 11.50 5.55
C LEU A 88 10.81 12.13 5.10
N GLN A 89 10.61 12.32 3.79
CA GLN A 89 9.39 12.93 3.25
C GLN A 89 8.13 12.10 3.56
N SER A 90 8.23 10.78 3.43
CA SER A 90 7.15 9.88 3.82
C SER A 90 6.83 9.99 5.31
N THR A 91 7.84 10.12 6.17
CA THR A 91 7.64 10.33 7.61
C THR A 91 6.91 11.64 7.90
N GLU A 92 7.33 12.74 7.27
CA GLU A 92 6.69 14.06 7.43
C GLU A 92 5.22 14.01 7.00
N GLU A 93 4.92 13.52 5.80
CA GLU A 93 3.55 13.40 5.30
C GLU A 93 2.67 12.49 6.19
N THR A 94 3.25 11.45 6.77
CA THR A 94 2.53 10.54 7.70
C THR A 94 2.14 11.26 8.98
N ILE A 95 3.06 12.03 9.56
CA ILE A 95 2.82 12.83 10.77
C ILE A 95 1.76 13.91 10.49
N GLU A 96 1.89 14.61 9.35
CA GLU A 96 0.96 15.66 8.95
C GLU A 96 -0.49 15.14 8.80
N ASN A 97 -0.65 13.91 8.29
CA ASN A 97 -1.97 13.29 8.09
C ASN A 97 -2.46 12.46 9.29
N GLY A 98 -1.64 12.30 10.33
CA GLY A 98 -2.02 11.58 11.55
C GLY A 98 -2.27 10.07 11.34
N VAL A 99 -1.47 9.45 10.46
CA VAL A 99 -1.56 8.02 10.12
C VAL A 99 -0.60 7.18 10.94
#